data_AF-C1A0B2-F1
#
_entry.id   AF-C1A0B2-F1
#
_cell.length_a   1.000
_cell.length_b   1.000
_cell.length_c   1.000
_cell.angle_alpha   90.00
_cell.angle_beta   90.00
_cell.angle_gamma   90.00
#
_symmetry.space_group_name_H-M   'P 1'
#
loop_
_entity.id
_entity.type
_entity.pdbx_description
1 polymer ?
#
loop_
_entity_poly.entity_id
_entity_poly.type
_entity_poly.pdbx_seq_one_letter_code
_entity_poly.pdbx_strand_id
1 'polypeptide(L)'
;MVANINDVQRLRDTVQALGAELPQSLAKTAELASAIASRSEVSIAPNLEGLLCDPDLTAAEIEGFISDVGMASAREYHSSRPREIAVHTLVQQFTEDLRGAGGDALMDTLRPKFEEAAGAFAEAGRRLDGGASAESILASGEPEQIEAWRALPQAQAKADSIRGLVRLMVVHFGVVRTTEYTEDHAQAAFFSASSAQLIQAGHAFGGTHHGLRGGVWAKVPMRVLNTVTEARAIMADAESGPLEPARKPTERELDSLPHR
;
A
#
# COMPACT_ATOMS: atom_id res chain seq x y z
N MET A 1 10.34 -5.85 -6.79
CA MET A 1 10.40 -6.45 -5.44
C MET A 1 9.48 -7.67 -5.44
N VAL A 2 9.79 -8.75 -4.71
CA VAL A 2 8.87 -9.90 -4.58
C VAL A 2 8.08 -9.72 -3.29
N ALA A 3 6.74 -9.75 -3.37
CA ALA A 3 5.87 -9.68 -2.21
C ALA A 3 6.19 -10.79 -1.19
N ASN A 4 6.05 -10.48 0.10
CA ASN A 4 6.22 -11.44 1.19
C ASN A 4 5.00 -11.46 2.13
N ILE A 5 5.03 -12.32 3.15
CA ILE A 5 3.91 -12.48 4.09
C ILE A 5 3.62 -11.20 4.90
N ASN A 6 4.64 -10.40 5.22
CA ASN A 6 4.46 -9.14 5.94
C ASN A 6 3.73 -8.11 5.08
N ASP A 7 3.95 -8.13 3.75
CA ASP A 7 3.23 -7.26 2.82
C ASP A 7 1.75 -7.64 2.75
N VAL A 8 1.43 -8.94 2.74
CA VAL A 8 0.05 -9.45 2.77
C VAL A 8 -0.65 -9.05 4.08
N GLN A 9 0.03 -9.19 5.21
CA GLN A 9 -0.51 -8.77 6.52
C GLN A 9 -0.72 -7.26 6.58
N ARG A 10 0.26 -6.46 6.15
CA ARG A 10 0.14 -5.00 6.09
C ARG A 10 -1.06 -4.57 5.22
N LEU A 11 -1.27 -5.21 4.07
CA LEU A 11 -2.42 -4.95 3.21
C LEU A 11 -3.72 -5.23 3.96
N ARG A 12 -3.86 -6.44 4.52
CA ARG A 12 -5.05 -6.83 5.29
C ARG A 12 -5.35 -5.87 6.43
N ASP A 13 -4.34 -5.56 7.24
CA ASP A 13 -4.49 -4.72 8.43
C ASP A 13 -4.88 -3.28 8.02
N THR A 14 -4.37 -2.77 6.89
CA THR A 14 -4.74 -1.46 6.33
C THR A 14 -6.19 -1.45 5.84
N VAL A 15 -6.64 -2.49 5.13
CA VAL A 15 -8.04 -2.65 4.67
C VAL A 15 -8.99 -2.66 5.86
N GLN A 16 -8.65 -3.42 6.91
CA GLN A 16 -9.44 -3.50 8.12
C GLN A 16 -9.48 -2.17 8.89
N ALA A 17 -8.35 -1.46 8.99
CA ALA A 17 -8.27 -0.14 9.62
C ALA A 17 -9.12 0.93 8.90
N LEU A 18 -9.31 0.79 7.59
CA LEU A 18 -10.21 1.61 6.79
C LEU A 18 -11.70 1.23 6.96
N GLY A 19 -11.98 0.15 7.69
CA GLY A 19 -13.33 -0.41 7.84
C GLY A 19 -13.90 -0.93 6.52
N ALA A 20 -13.02 -1.43 5.64
CA ALA A 20 -13.38 -2.13 4.42
C ALA A 20 -13.18 -3.64 4.61
N GLU A 21 -13.77 -4.43 3.71
CA GLU A 21 -13.68 -5.88 3.74
C GLU A 21 -12.72 -6.37 2.67
N LEU A 22 -11.90 -7.36 3.03
CA LEU A 22 -11.03 -8.05 2.10
C LEU A 22 -11.88 -9.11 1.35
N PRO A 23 -11.86 -9.15 0.00
CA PRO A 23 -12.56 -10.17 -0.76
C PRO A 23 -12.23 -11.59 -0.29
N GLN A 24 -13.22 -12.48 -0.30
CA GLN A 24 -13.12 -13.80 0.32
C GLN A 24 -11.92 -14.63 -0.19
N SER A 25 -11.60 -14.54 -1.48
CA SER A 25 -10.47 -15.25 -2.08
C SER A 25 -9.11 -14.77 -1.55
N LEU A 26 -8.95 -13.45 -1.41
CA LEU A 26 -7.78 -12.81 -0.82
C LEU A 26 -7.68 -13.12 0.69
N ALA A 27 -8.80 -13.00 1.42
CA ALA A 27 -8.87 -13.29 2.85
C ALA A 27 -8.45 -14.72 3.16
N LYS A 28 -9.02 -15.70 2.44
CA LYS A 28 -8.69 -17.11 2.61
C LYS A 28 -7.20 -17.39 2.40
N THR A 29 -6.62 -16.84 1.34
CA THR A 29 -5.19 -17.04 1.03
C THR A 29 -4.30 -16.40 2.10
N ALA A 30 -4.63 -15.19 2.55
CA ALA A 30 -3.90 -14.48 3.60
C ALA A 30 -3.95 -15.19 4.95
N GLU A 31 -5.11 -15.73 5.32
CA GLU A 31 -5.32 -16.51 6.54
C GLU A 31 -4.51 -17.81 6.52
N LEU A 32 -4.55 -18.56 5.42
CA LEU A 32 -3.76 -19.78 5.26
C LEU A 32 -2.26 -19.49 5.32
N ALA A 33 -1.79 -18.45 4.64
CA ALA A 33 -0.38 -18.07 4.65
C ALA A 33 0.07 -17.66 6.06
N SER A 34 -0.76 -16.90 6.78
CA SER A 34 -0.49 -16.51 8.17
C SER A 34 -0.50 -17.72 9.12
N ALA A 35 -1.45 -18.65 8.95
CA ALA A 35 -1.54 -19.84 9.79
C ALA A 35 -0.34 -20.78 9.59
N ILE A 36 0.20 -20.88 8.38
CA ILE A 36 1.41 -21.64 8.09
C ILE A 36 2.65 -20.88 8.61
N ALA A 37 2.70 -19.56 8.44
CA ALA A 37 3.79 -18.72 8.92
C ALA A 37 3.82 -18.57 10.45
N SER A 38 2.73 -18.79 11.17
CA SER A 38 2.69 -18.69 12.64
C SER A 38 2.99 -19.99 13.38
N ARG A 39 3.05 -21.14 12.68
CA ARG A 39 3.45 -22.40 13.31
C ARG A 39 4.88 -22.29 13.80
N SER A 40 5.05 -22.36 15.12
CA SER A 40 6.35 -22.34 15.78
C SER A 40 7.22 -23.47 15.24
N GLU A 41 8.46 -23.13 14.91
CA GLU A 41 9.50 -24.14 14.79
C GLU A 41 9.67 -24.81 16.14
N VAL A 42 9.75 -26.13 16.13
CA VAL A 42 10.23 -26.85 17.31
C VAL A 42 11.70 -26.50 17.41
N SER A 43 12.03 -25.51 18.24
CA SER A 43 13.42 -25.18 18.55
C SER A 43 14.01 -26.36 19.30
N ILE A 44 14.87 -27.10 18.62
CA ILE A 44 15.70 -28.15 19.21
C ILE A 44 17.10 -27.56 19.33
N ALA A 45 17.27 -26.57 20.20
CA ALA A 45 18.60 -26.07 20.53
C ALA A 45 19.07 -26.76 21.82
N PRO A 46 19.88 -27.84 21.76
CA PRO A 46 20.57 -28.33 22.93
C PRO A 46 21.71 -27.37 23.30
N ASN A 47 21.90 -27.11 24.60
CA ASN A 47 22.88 -26.17 25.14
C ASN A 47 24.33 -26.68 24.98
N LEU A 48 24.95 -26.35 23.84
CA LEU A 48 26.35 -26.71 23.52
C LEU A 48 27.34 -26.15 24.56
N GLU A 49 27.13 -24.92 25.04
CA GLU A 49 28.01 -24.30 26.03
C GLU A 49 27.99 -25.05 27.36
N GLY A 50 26.81 -25.54 27.79
CA GLY A 50 26.67 -26.36 28.98
C GLY A 50 27.38 -27.71 28.88
N LEU A 51 27.37 -28.33 27.69
CA LEU A 51 28.05 -29.61 27.46
C LEU A 51 29.58 -29.45 27.43
N LEU A 52 30.10 -28.39 26.80
CA LEU A 52 31.54 -28.14 26.68
C LEU A 52 32.22 -27.71 28.00
N CYS A 53 31.43 -27.31 28.99
CA CYS A 53 31.92 -26.96 30.33
C CYS A 53 31.89 -28.14 31.32
N ASP A 54 31.45 -29.33 30.91
CA ASP A 54 31.45 -30.53 31.74
C ASP A 54 32.87 -31.13 31.82
N PRO A 55 33.52 -31.14 32.99
CA PRO A 55 34.88 -31.69 33.13
C PRO A 55 34.95 -33.22 32.95
N ASP A 56 33.81 -33.92 32.99
CA ASP A 56 33.71 -35.37 32.83
C ASP A 56 33.27 -35.79 31.41
N LEU A 57 33.18 -34.84 30.47
CA LEU A 57 32.72 -35.07 29.11
C LEU A 57 33.56 -36.11 28.37
N THR A 58 32.91 -37.19 27.92
CA THR A 58 33.55 -38.26 27.15
C THR A 58 33.40 -38.07 25.64
N ALA A 59 34.28 -38.70 24.86
CA ALA A 59 34.19 -38.70 23.40
C ALA A 59 32.88 -39.30 22.87
N ALA A 60 32.33 -40.31 23.55
CA ALA A 60 31.05 -40.93 23.18
C ALA A 60 29.86 -39.99 23.39
N GLU A 61 29.89 -39.16 24.43
CA GLU A 61 28.87 -38.15 24.70
C GLU A 61 28.93 -37.00 23.69
N ILE A 62 30.13 -36.62 23.23
CA ILE A 62 30.32 -35.67 22.13
C ILE A 62 29.76 -36.24 20.81
N GLU A 63 30.05 -37.49 20.48
CA GLU A 63 29.51 -38.14 19.28
C GLU A 63 27.99 -38.26 19.33
N GLY A 64 27.43 -38.64 20.48
CA GLY A 64 25.97 -38.66 20.71
C GLY A 64 25.35 -37.27 20.53
N PHE A 65 25.97 -36.24 21.10
CA PHE A 65 25.52 -34.86 20.95
C PHE A 65 25.58 -34.37 19.50
N ILE A 66 26.68 -34.61 18.78
CA ILE A 66 26.81 -34.25 17.35
C ILE A 66 25.74 -34.98 16.52
N SER A 67 25.47 -36.25 16.81
CA SER A 67 24.41 -37.02 16.16
C SER A 67 23.02 -36.43 16.44
N ASP A 68 22.73 -36.07 17.68
CA ASP A 68 21.46 -35.47 18.09
C ASP A 68 21.24 -34.08 17.48
N VAL A 69 22.28 -33.24 17.45
CA VAL A 69 22.28 -31.95 16.74
C VAL A 69 22.09 -32.17 15.24
N GLY A 70 22.77 -33.14 14.64
CA GLY A 70 22.61 -33.47 13.21
C GLY A 70 21.18 -33.89 12.87
N MET A 71 20.55 -34.73 13.70
CA MET A 71 19.14 -35.10 13.53
C MET A 71 18.19 -33.92 13.78
N ALA A 72 18.47 -33.07 14.77
CA ALA A 72 17.70 -31.88 15.05
C ALA A 72 17.73 -30.90 13.87
N SER A 73 18.91 -30.60 13.35
CA SER A 73 19.10 -29.76 12.16
C SER A 73 18.48 -30.37 10.91
N ALA A 74 18.55 -31.70 10.73
CA ALA A 74 17.87 -32.37 9.63
C ALA A 74 16.33 -32.24 9.75
N ARG A 75 15.77 -32.43 10.95
CA ARG A 75 14.33 -32.25 11.21
C ARG A 75 13.90 -30.80 11.00
N GLU A 76 14.68 -29.84 11.47
CA GLU A 76 14.45 -28.41 11.25
C GLU A 76 14.47 -28.10 9.76
N TYR A 77 15.51 -28.48 9.03
CA TYR A 77 15.61 -28.30 7.58
C TYR A 77 14.45 -28.94 6.81
N HIS A 78 14.06 -30.16 7.17
CA HIS A 78 12.96 -30.88 6.53
C HIS A 78 11.57 -30.33 6.93
N SER A 79 11.46 -29.58 8.02
CA SER A 79 10.21 -28.95 8.46
C SER A 79 10.06 -27.49 8.02
N SER A 80 11.15 -26.73 7.93
CA SER A 80 11.15 -25.32 7.53
C SER A 80 10.99 -25.14 6.01
N ARG A 81 11.70 -25.94 5.20
CA ARG A 81 11.69 -25.78 3.73
C ARG A 81 10.29 -25.97 3.10
N PRO A 82 9.48 -27.00 3.45
CA PRO A 82 8.13 -27.12 2.92
C PRO A 82 7.21 -25.97 3.35
N ARG A 83 7.41 -25.44 4.56
CA ARG A 83 6.67 -24.28 5.09
C ARG A 83 7.00 -23.02 4.30
N GLU A 84 8.27 -22.72 4.06
CA GLU A 84 8.70 -21.60 3.22
C GLU A 84 8.12 -21.68 1.81
N ILE A 85 8.20 -22.86 1.18
CA ILE A 85 7.62 -23.10 -0.16
C ILE A 85 6.10 -22.88 -0.14
N ALA A 86 5.40 -23.37 0.88
CA ALA A 86 3.96 -23.20 1.01
C ALA A 86 3.56 -21.73 1.20
N VAL A 87 4.24 -21.01 2.11
CA VAL A 87 3.99 -19.56 2.33
C VAL A 87 4.26 -18.78 1.05
N HIS A 88 5.39 -19.03 0.39
CA HIS A 88 5.73 -18.37 -0.87
C HIS A 88 4.67 -18.64 -1.96
N THR A 89 4.22 -19.89 -2.10
CA THR A 89 3.18 -20.26 -3.07
C THR A 89 1.86 -19.53 -2.78
N LEU A 90 1.46 -19.43 -1.51
CA LEU A 90 0.24 -18.70 -1.12
C LEU A 90 0.38 -17.19 -1.35
N VAL A 91 1.55 -16.61 -1.07
CA VAL A 91 1.80 -15.18 -1.37
C VAL A 91 1.75 -14.92 -2.88
N GLN A 92 2.27 -15.84 -3.71
CA GLN A 92 2.13 -15.75 -5.17
C GLN A 92 0.67 -15.84 -5.60
N GLN A 93 -0.09 -16.81 -5.08
CA GLN A 93 -1.52 -16.94 -5.38
C GLN A 93 -2.32 -15.70 -4.98
N PHE A 94 -2.02 -15.13 -3.80
CA PHE A 94 -2.60 -13.87 -3.34
C PHE A 94 -2.27 -12.73 -4.29
N THR A 95 -1.01 -12.64 -4.74
CA THR A 95 -0.54 -11.60 -5.67
C THR A 95 -1.26 -11.70 -7.01
N GLU A 96 -1.44 -12.90 -7.56
CA GLU A 96 -2.14 -13.09 -8.84
C GLU A 96 -3.64 -12.78 -8.74
N ASP A 97 -4.29 -13.15 -7.63
CA ASP A 97 -5.69 -12.79 -7.40
C ASP A 97 -5.86 -11.27 -7.22
N LEU A 98 -4.95 -10.63 -6.48
CA LEU A 98 -4.92 -9.17 -6.30
C LEU A 98 -4.63 -8.43 -7.62
N ARG A 99 -3.95 -9.07 -8.57
CA ARG A 99 -3.74 -8.55 -9.93
C ARG A 99 -4.97 -8.71 -10.83
N GLY A 100 -6.00 -9.43 -10.41
CA GLY A 100 -7.20 -9.68 -11.21
C GLY A 100 -8.47 -9.27 -10.47
N ALA A 101 -9.48 -10.15 -10.53
CA ALA A 101 -10.80 -9.89 -9.97
C ALA A 101 -10.79 -9.66 -8.45
N GLY A 102 -9.89 -10.30 -7.69
CA GLY A 102 -9.73 -10.03 -6.26
C GLY A 102 -9.26 -8.59 -5.99
N GLY A 103 -8.40 -8.06 -6.85
CA GLY A 103 -7.99 -6.65 -6.81
C GLY A 103 -9.14 -5.69 -7.09
N ASP A 104 -9.89 -5.95 -8.16
CA ASP A 104 -11.06 -5.12 -8.53
C ASP A 104 -12.11 -5.10 -7.42
N ALA A 105 -12.45 -6.28 -6.88
CA ALA A 105 -13.40 -6.40 -5.77
C ALA A 105 -12.91 -5.67 -4.51
N LEU A 106 -11.61 -5.68 -4.22
CA LEU A 106 -11.03 -4.93 -3.11
C LEU A 106 -11.17 -3.41 -3.33
N MET A 107 -10.92 -2.93 -4.54
CA MET A 107 -11.11 -1.50 -4.84
C MET A 107 -12.57 -1.08 -4.68
N ASP A 108 -13.52 -1.96 -5.01
CA ASP A 108 -14.94 -1.70 -4.82
C ASP A 108 -15.35 -1.62 -3.34
N THR A 109 -14.75 -2.41 -2.44
CA THR A 109 -15.02 -2.28 -0.99
C THR A 109 -14.46 -0.98 -0.41
N LEU A 110 -13.40 -0.43 -1.01
CA LEU A 110 -12.78 0.84 -0.61
C LEU A 110 -13.49 2.06 -1.18
N ARG A 111 -14.19 1.91 -2.31
CA ARG A 111 -14.84 3.00 -3.06
C ARG A 111 -15.75 3.87 -2.17
N PRO A 112 -16.66 3.34 -1.33
CA PRO A 112 -17.48 4.18 -0.46
C PRO A 112 -16.66 5.03 0.53
N LYS A 113 -15.53 4.49 1.03
CA LYS A 113 -14.65 5.21 1.96
C LYS A 113 -13.91 6.35 1.24
N PHE A 114 -13.51 6.12 0.00
CA PHE A 114 -12.91 7.14 -0.84
C PHE A 114 -13.92 8.24 -1.19
N GLU A 115 -15.13 7.87 -1.60
CA GLU A 115 -16.21 8.81 -1.92
C GLU A 115 -16.60 9.69 -0.74
N GLU A 116 -16.62 9.13 0.48
CA GLU A 116 -16.82 9.89 1.71
C GLU A 116 -15.73 10.97 1.91
N ALA A 117 -14.45 10.60 1.73
CA ALA A 117 -13.34 11.54 1.82
C ALA A 117 -13.41 12.60 0.72
N ALA A 118 -13.66 12.19 -0.53
CA ALA A 118 -13.81 13.08 -1.68
C ALA A 118 -14.97 14.06 -1.48
N GLY A 119 -16.09 13.61 -0.91
CA GLY A 119 -17.25 14.43 -0.57
C GLY A 119 -16.90 15.52 0.46
N ALA A 120 -16.12 15.19 1.49
CA ALA A 120 -15.66 16.16 2.47
C ALA A 120 -14.74 17.22 1.84
N PHE A 121 -13.82 16.83 0.95
CA PHE A 121 -13.00 17.78 0.20
C PHE A 121 -13.83 18.67 -0.73
N ALA A 122 -14.81 18.10 -1.43
CA ALA A 122 -15.69 18.85 -2.30
C ALA A 122 -16.56 19.86 -1.53
N GLU A 123 -17.09 19.47 -0.36
CA GLU A 123 -17.84 20.38 0.50
C GLU A 123 -16.97 21.49 1.06
N ALA A 124 -15.76 21.16 1.54
CA ALA A 124 -14.80 22.16 1.96
C ALA A 124 -14.47 23.15 0.84
N GLY A 125 -14.25 22.66 -0.39
CA GLY A 125 -14.00 23.52 -1.56
C GLY A 125 -15.17 24.41 -1.96
N ARG A 126 -16.42 24.03 -1.64
CA ARG A 126 -17.61 24.88 -1.84
C ARG A 126 -17.77 25.97 -0.78
N ARG A 127 -17.36 25.68 0.46
CA ARG A 127 -17.65 26.52 1.63
C ARG A 127 -16.52 27.44 2.01
N LEU A 128 -15.29 27.04 1.73
CA LEU A 128 -14.10 27.75 2.18
C LEU A 128 -13.52 28.56 1.03
N ASP A 129 -13.26 29.83 1.31
CA ASP A 129 -12.38 30.61 0.44
C ASP A 129 -10.96 30.06 0.58
N GLY A 130 -10.33 29.72 -0.54
CA GLY A 130 -8.98 29.18 -0.55
C GLY A 130 -7.89 30.19 -0.15
N GLY A 131 -8.24 31.46 0.08
CA GLY A 131 -7.38 32.47 0.71
C GLY A 131 -7.60 32.67 2.22
N ALA A 132 -8.64 32.06 2.81
CA ALA A 132 -8.95 32.25 4.22
C ALA A 132 -7.99 31.47 5.12
N SER A 133 -7.46 32.15 6.15
CA SER A 133 -6.60 31.50 7.13
C SER A 133 -7.40 30.60 8.09
N ALA A 134 -6.74 29.62 8.68
CA ALA A 134 -7.32 28.76 9.72
C ALA A 134 -7.94 29.57 10.86
N GLU A 135 -7.24 30.63 11.28
CA GLU A 135 -7.64 31.51 12.36
C GLU A 135 -8.89 32.31 11.98
N SER A 136 -8.95 32.83 10.75
CA SER A 136 -10.11 33.57 10.25
C SER A 136 -11.36 32.67 10.17
N ILE A 137 -11.22 31.45 9.64
CA ILE A 137 -12.32 30.48 9.54
C ILE A 137 -12.83 30.12 10.94
N LEU A 138 -11.94 29.88 11.90
CA LEU A 138 -12.32 29.46 13.24
C LEU A 138 -12.87 30.59 14.12
N ALA A 139 -12.43 31.83 13.91
CA ALA A 139 -12.86 32.98 14.70
C ALA A 139 -14.17 33.61 14.21
N SER A 140 -14.42 33.55 12.89
CA SER A 140 -15.50 34.33 12.25
C SER A 140 -16.25 33.58 11.14
N GLY A 141 -15.90 32.33 10.87
CA GLY A 141 -16.60 31.52 9.87
C GLY A 141 -17.99 31.11 10.34
N GLU A 142 -18.89 30.92 9.38
CA GLU A 142 -20.20 30.33 9.64
C GLU A 142 -20.04 28.89 10.17
N PRO A 143 -20.99 28.37 10.97
CA PRO A 143 -20.90 27.03 11.56
C PRO A 143 -20.55 25.93 10.55
N GLU A 144 -21.13 25.97 9.35
CA GLU A 144 -20.88 25.00 8.29
C GLU A 144 -19.46 25.12 7.70
N GLN A 145 -18.87 26.32 7.67
CA GLN A 145 -17.48 26.51 7.25
C GLN A 145 -16.52 25.91 8.28
N ILE A 146 -16.79 26.15 9.56
CA ILE A 146 -16.00 25.58 10.66
C ILE A 146 -16.07 24.05 10.65
N GLU A 147 -17.26 23.48 10.43
CA GLU A 147 -17.45 22.04 10.34
C GLU A 147 -16.70 21.44 9.14
N ALA A 148 -16.87 22.00 7.94
CA ALA A 148 -16.16 21.54 6.75
C ALA A 148 -14.63 21.61 6.94
N TRP A 149 -14.13 22.69 7.55
CA TRP A 149 -12.72 22.85 7.90
C TRP A 149 -12.21 21.79 8.88
N ARG A 150 -13.02 21.45 9.90
CA ARG A 150 -12.68 20.43 10.90
C ARG A 150 -12.73 19.01 10.36
N ALA A 151 -13.52 18.74 9.32
CA ALA A 151 -13.61 17.43 8.68
C ALA A 151 -12.37 17.09 7.82
N LEU A 152 -11.68 18.11 7.28
CA LEU A 152 -10.56 17.94 6.35
C LEU A 152 -9.43 17.00 6.85
N PRO A 153 -8.93 17.09 8.10
CA PRO A 153 -7.85 16.21 8.55
C PRO A 153 -8.23 14.72 8.52
N GLN A 154 -9.46 14.38 8.88
CA GLN A 154 -9.94 13.00 8.85
C GLN A 154 -10.14 12.51 7.42
N ALA A 155 -10.70 13.35 6.54
CA ALA A 155 -10.83 13.05 5.12
C ALA A 155 -9.45 12.82 4.46
N GLN A 156 -8.48 13.68 4.79
CA GLN A 156 -7.10 13.54 4.32
C GLN A 156 -6.48 12.22 4.81
N ALA A 157 -6.54 11.92 6.11
CA ALA A 157 -5.98 10.69 6.66
C ALA A 157 -6.58 9.42 6.04
N LYS A 158 -7.88 9.45 5.71
CA LYS A 158 -8.58 8.37 5.01
C LYS A 158 -8.08 8.23 3.56
N ALA A 159 -8.01 9.33 2.82
CA ALA A 159 -7.50 9.33 1.45
C ALA A 159 -6.03 8.89 1.38
N ASP A 160 -5.18 9.40 2.28
CA ASP A 160 -3.77 9.03 2.39
C ASP A 160 -3.59 7.54 2.71
N SER A 161 -4.43 6.97 3.58
CA SER A 161 -4.44 5.53 3.87
C SER A 161 -4.80 4.69 2.64
N ILE A 162 -5.82 5.11 1.86
CA ILE A 162 -6.21 4.43 0.60
C ILE A 162 -5.08 4.52 -0.43
N ARG A 163 -4.44 5.70 -0.57
CA ARG A 163 -3.25 5.85 -1.43
C ARG A 163 -2.10 4.97 -0.94
N GLY A 164 -1.86 4.88 0.36
CA GLY A 164 -0.83 4.01 0.94
C GLY A 164 -1.07 2.54 0.59
N LEU A 165 -2.32 2.10 0.62
CA LEU A 165 -2.72 0.77 0.17
C LEU A 165 -2.46 0.58 -1.33
N VAL A 166 -2.87 1.54 -2.18
CA VAL A 166 -2.60 1.49 -3.63
C VAL A 166 -1.10 1.44 -3.90
N ARG A 167 -0.29 2.22 -3.18
CA ARG A 167 1.17 2.19 -3.29
C ARG A 167 1.72 0.81 -2.93
N LEU A 168 1.23 0.20 -1.85
CA LEU A 168 1.61 -1.16 -1.47
C LEU A 168 1.28 -2.15 -2.60
N MET A 169 0.07 -2.08 -3.17
CA MET A 169 -0.35 -2.90 -4.31
C MET A 169 0.55 -2.72 -5.54
N VAL A 170 0.92 -1.48 -5.87
CA VAL A 170 1.78 -1.18 -7.04
C VAL A 170 3.21 -1.66 -6.79
N VAL A 171 3.83 -1.27 -5.69
CA VAL A 171 5.27 -1.47 -5.45
C VAL A 171 5.61 -2.91 -5.05
N HIS A 172 4.79 -3.53 -4.20
CA HIS A 172 5.09 -4.85 -3.66
C HIS A 172 4.42 -5.96 -4.47
N PHE A 173 3.20 -5.73 -4.94
CA PHE A 173 2.42 -6.74 -5.65
C PHE A 173 2.45 -6.55 -7.17
N GLY A 174 2.93 -5.41 -7.70
CA GLY A 174 3.01 -5.16 -9.14
C GLY A 174 1.64 -5.23 -9.82
N VAL A 175 0.58 -4.73 -9.15
CA VAL A 175 -0.77 -4.77 -9.71
C VAL A 175 -0.90 -3.93 -10.98
N VAL A 176 -0.11 -2.87 -11.10
CA VAL A 176 0.05 -2.07 -12.32
C VAL A 176 1.53 -2.07 -12.65
N ARG A 177 1.88 -2.51 -13.86
CA ARG A 177 3.26 -2.46 -14.34
C ARG A 177 3.50 -1.12 -15.01
N THR A 178 4.73 -0.62 -14.92
CA THR A 178 5.17 0.54 -15.68
C THR A 178 6.38 0.16 -16.52
N THR A 179 6.44 0.66 -17.74
CA THR A 179 7.63 0.53 -18.59
C THR A 179 8.30 1.89 -18.80
N GLU A 180 7.50 2.93 -19.06
CA GLU A 180 7.98 4.28 -19.37
C GLU A 180 7.65 5.31 -18.27
N TYR A 181 6.79 4.93 -17.33
CA TYR A 181 6.29 5.80 -16.27
C TYR A 181 6.83 5.44 -14.88
N THR A 182 6.78 6.41 -13.96
CA THR A 182 7.19 6.20 -12.56
C THR A 182 6.12 5.46 -11.75
N GLU A 183 6.51 4.94 -10.59
CA GLU A 183 5.58 4.33 -9.62
C GLU A 183 4.47 5.29 -9.18
N ASP A 184 4.72 6.60 -9.18
CA ASP A 184 3.73 7.62 -8.85
C ASP A 184 2.64 7.76 -9.90
N HIS A 185 2.97 7.54 -11.18
CA HIS A 185 1.98 7.49 -12.25
C HIS A 185 1.14 6.21 -12.15
N ALA A 186 1.76 5.06 -11.87
CA ALA A 186 0.99 3.83 -11.63
C ALA A 186 0.02 3.97 -10.44
N GLN A 187 0.43 4.65 -9.38
CA GLN A 187 -0.48 5.01 -8.28
C GLN A 187 -1.57 5.98 -8.75
N ALA A 188 -1.19 7.01 -9.53
CA ALA A 188 -2.12 8.00 -10.05
C ALA A 188 -3.23 7.42 -10.93
N ALA A 189 -2.97 6.33 -11.63
CA ALA A 189 -3.95 5.65 -12.46
C ALA A 189 -5.18 5.18 -11.66
N PHE A 190 -5.03 4.91 -10.35
CA PHE A 190 -6.16 4.58 -9.48
C PHE A 190 -7.05 5.78 -9.13
N PHE A 191 -6.58 7.01 -9.36
CA PHE A 191 -7.27 8.24 -8.94
C PHE A 191 -7.58 9.19 -10.10
N SER A 192 -7.23 8.81 -11.34
CA SER A 192 -7.35 9.63 -12.53
C SER A 192 -8.54 9.21 -13.37
N ALA A 193 -9.31 10.14 -13.92
CA ALA A 193 -10.44 9.79 -14.80
C ALA A 193 -9.99 9.40 -16.22
N SER A 194 -8.75 9.72 -16.60
CA SER A 194 -8.19 9.44 -17.92
C SER A 194 -6.65 9.48 -17.92
N SER A 195 -6.05 9.00 -19.00
CA SER A 195 -4.60 9.11 -19.28
C SER A 195 -4.12 10.56 -19.35
N ALA A 196 -4.93 11.50 -19.85
CA ALA A 196 -4.57 12.92 -19.85
C ALA A 196 -4.41 13.50 -18.43
N GLN A 197 -5.24 13.06 -17.48
CA GLN A 197 -5.16 13.49 -16.07
C GLN A 197 -4.06 12.76 -15.28
N LEU A 198 -3.66 11.57 -15.76
CA LEU A 198 -2.63 10.73 -15.14
C LEU A 198 -1.32 11.49 -14.95
N ILE A 199 -0.86 12.23 -15.96
CA ILE A 199 0.43 12.95 -15.93
C ILE A 199 0.43 13.99 -14.82
N GLN A 200 -0.62 14.82 -14.77
CA GLN A 200 -0.76 15.85 -13.74
C GLN A 200 -0.85 15.23 -12.34
N ALA A 201 -1.63 14.16 -12.17
CA ALA A 201 -1.79 13.47 -10.90
C ALA A 201 -0.49 12.77 -10.46
N GLY A 202 0.25 12.15 -11.39
CA GLY A 202 1.54 11.52 -11.13
C GLY A 202 2.58 12.51 -10.62
N HIS A 203 2.69 13.69 -11.26
CA HIS A 203 3.54 14.77 -10.77
C HIS A 203 3.13 15.29 -9.40
N ALA A 204 1.82 15.39 -9.14
CA ALA A 204 1.34 15.77 -7.83
C ALA A 204 1.80 14.76 -6.77
N PHE A 205 1.68 13.45 -7.01
CA PHE A 205 2.07 12.44 -6.02
C PHE A 205 3.56 12.38 -5.69
N GLY A 206 4.44 12.74 -6.63
CA GLY A 206 5.90 12.79 -6.42
C GLY A 206 6.43 14.07 -5.76
N GLY A 207 5.58 15.09 -5.58
CA GLY A 207 5.98 16.40 -5.05
C GLY A 207 6.02 16.49 -3.52
N THR A 208 6.72 17.51 -3.00
CA THR A 208 6.60 17.91 -1.58
C THR A 208 5.35 18.77 -1.38
N HIS A 209 4.59 18.50 -0.31
CA HIS A 209 3.28 19.12 -0.05
C HIS A 209 3.25 19.89 1.27
N HIS A 210 4.19 20.82 1.46
CA HIS A 210 4.20 21.65 2.65
C HIS A 210 3.09 22.71 2.59
N GLY A 211 2.39 22.92 3.71
CA GLY A 211 1.50 24.07 3.91
C GLY A 211 0.06 23.94 3.42
N LEU A 212 -0.28 22.97 2.57
CA LEU A 212 -1.64 22.79 2.07
C LEU A 212 -2.45 21.85 3.00
N ARG A 213 -3.52 22.37 3.62
CA ARG A 213 -4.49 21.54 4.33
C ARG A 213 -5.24 20.69 3.30
N GLY A 214 -5.06 19.37 3.35
CA GLY A 214 -5.45 18.43 2.29
C GLY A 214 -4.29 17.77 1.56
N GLY A 215 -3.05 18.23 1.79
CA GLY A 215 -1.84 17.58 1.27
C GLY A 215 -1.83 17.46 -0.25
N VAL A 216 -1.57 16.24 -0.75
CA VAL A 216 -1.56 15.96 -2.19
C VAL A 216 -2.94 16.10 -2.84
N TRP A 217 -3.99 15.84 -2.07
CA TRP A 217 -5.38 15.84 -2.55
C TRP A 217 -5.91 17.23 -2.89
N ALA A 218 -5.24 18.29 -2.44
CA ALA A 218 -5.53 19.64 -2.90
C ALA A 218 -5.13 19.86 -4.39
N LYS A 219 -4.20 19.05 -4.92
CA LYS A 219 -3.71 19.15 -6.30
C LYS A 219 -4.26 18.05 -7.21
N VAL A 220 -4.75 16.95 -6.63
CA VAL A 220 -5.32 15.80 -7.36
C VAL A 220 -6.84 15.85 -7.20
N PRO A 221 -7.61 16.03 -8.29
CA PRO A 221 -9.06 16.03 -8.20
C PRO A 221 -9.55 14.63 -7.79
N MET A 222 -9.98 14.48 -6.53
CA MET A 222 -10.54 13.24 -5.99
C MET A 222 -11.92 12.97 -6.60
N ARG A 223 -11.95 12.35 -7.79
CA ARG A 223 -13.20 12.09 -8.53
C ARG A 223 -13.53 10.62 -8.64
N VAL A 224 -12.51 9.77 -8.73
CA VAL A 224 -12.67 8.35 -9.00
C VAL A 224 -11.67 7.55 -8.18
N LEU A 225 -12.10 6.36 -7.77
CA LEU A 225 -11.22 5.28 -7.34
C LEU A 225 -11.37 4.15 -8.36
N ASN A 226 -10.41 3.97 -9.23
CA ASN A 226 -10.48 2.96 -10.28
C ASN A 226 -10.20 1.57 -9.70
N THR A 227 -10.81 0.57 -10.30
CA THR A 227 -10.42 -0.84 -10.13
C THR A 227 -9.01 -1.08 -10.67
N VAL A 228 -8.41 -2.26 -10.38
CA VAL A 228 -7.10 -2.63 -10.92
C VAL A 228 -7.16 -2.71 -12.44
N THR A 229 -8.23 -3.28 -12.99
CA THR A 229 -8.47 -3.38 -14.43
C THR A 229 -8.54 -2.00 -15.10
N GLU A 230 -9.31 -1.07 -14.54
CA GLU A 230 -9.43 0.29 -15.08
C GLU A 230 -8.11 1.07 -14.98
N ALA A 231 -7.40 0.97 -13.85
CA ALA A 231 -6.10 1.63 -13.66
C ALA A 231 -5.07 1.13 -14.69
N ARG A 232 -5.04 -0.17 -14.99
CA ARG A 232 -4.21 -0.72 -16.07
C ARG A 232 -4.60 -0.19 -17.43
N ALA A 233 -5.90 -0.08 -17.72
CA ALA A 233 -6.37 0.45 -18.99
C ALA A 233 -5.94 1.91 -19.17
N ILE A 234 -6.01 2.73 -18.12
CA ILE A 234 -5.54 4.12 -18.13
C ILE A 234 -4.04 4.21 -18.40
N MET A 235 -3.24 3.34 -17.77
CA MET A 235 -1.79 3.28 -18.01
C MET A 235 -1.46 2.84 -19.43
N ALA A 236 -2.12 1.78 -19.92
CA ALA A 236 -1.91 1.29 -21.27
C ALA A 236 -2.27 2.33 -22.33
N ASP A 237 -3.37 3.08 -22.11
CA ASP A 237 -3.76 4.20 -22.97
C ASP A 237 -2.67 5.29 -22.98
N ALA A 238 -2.15 5.67 -21.80
CA ALA A 238 -1.06 6.64 -21.70
C ALA A 238 0.23 6.18 -22.39
N GLU A 239 0.62 4.91 -22.24
CA GLU A 239 1.81 4.32 -22.90
C GLU A 239 1.61 4.18 -24.44
N SER A 240 0.36 4.06 -24.91
CA SER A 240 0.05 3.94 -26.34
C SER A 240 -0.13 5.28 -27.05
N GLY A 241 -0.36 6.37 -26.29
CA GLY A 241 -0.46 7.71 -26.84
C GLY A 241 0.87 8.15 -27.48
N PRO A 242 0.86 9.09 -28.43
CA PRO A 242 2.10 9.70 -28.88
C PRO A 242 2.81 10.23 -27.62
N LEU A 243 4.01 9.73 -27.36
CA LEU A 243 4.95 10.31 -26.40
C LEU A 243 5.14 11.77 -26.81
N GLU A 244 4.25 12.67 -26.37
CA GLU A 244 4.55 14.09 -26.45
C GLU A 244 5.83 14.22 -25.64
N PRO A 245 6.96 14.56 -26.29
CA PRO A 245 8.24 14.59 -25.60
C PRO A 245 8.06 15.57 -24.47
N ALA A 246 8.12 15.09 -23.22
CA ALA A 246 7.79 15.82 -22.00
C ALA A 246 8.16 17.30 -22.18
N ARG A 247 7.16 18.11 -22.60
CA ARG A 247 7.46 19.47 -23.01
C ARG A 247 7.82 20.14 -21.71
N LYS A 248 9.08 20.54 -21.57
CA LYS A 248 9.51 21.31 -20.41
C LYS A 248 8.47 22.42 -20.24
N PRO A 249 7.78 22.50 -19.08
CA PRO A 249 6.80 23.53 -18.86
C PRO A 249 7.49 24.85 -19.14
N THR A 250 6.89 25.65 -20.00
CA THR A 250 7.46 26.95 -20.35
C THR A 250 7.50 27.81 -19.09
N GLU A 251 8.48 28.72 -18.96
CA GLU A 251 8.55 29.64 -17.80
C GLU A 251 7.21 30.35 -17.57
N ARG A 252 6.47 30.61 -18.65
CA ARG A 252 5.14 31.21 -18.61
C ARG A 252 4.05 30.33 -17.99
N GLU A 253 4.17 29.01 -18.11
CA GLU A 253 3.24 28.04 -17.47
C GLU A 253 3.58 27.87 -15.99
N LEU A 254 4.88 27.89 -15.64
CA LEU A 254 5.35 27.89 -14.26
C LEU A 254 4.95 29.17 -13.52
N ASP A 255 4.97 30.33 -14.19
CA ASP A 255 4.53 31.63 -13.65
C ASP A 255 2.99 31.77 -13.58
N SER A 256 2.25 30.92 -14.29
CA SER A 256 0.78 30.91 -14.27
C SER A 256 0.18 29.98 -13.20
N LEU A 257 1.02 29.19 -12.53
CA LEU A 257 0.60 28.45 -11.35
C LEU A 257 0.28 29.45 -10.24
N PRO A 258 -0.89 29.36 -9.61
CA PRO A 258 -1.26 30.30 -8.55
C PRO A 258 -0.20 30.23 -7.45
N HIS A 259 0.53 31.33 -7.26
CA HIS A 259 1.32 31.54 -6.07
C HIS A 259 0.35 31.54 -4.88
N ARG A 260 0.24 30.40 -4.21
CA ARG A 260 -0.48 30.21 -2.95
C ARG A 260 0.42 29.46 -1.99
#